data_AF-A0A947FDA6-F1
#
_entry.id   AF-A0A947FDA6-F1
#
_cell.length_a   1.000
_cell.length_b   1.000
_cell.length_c   1.000
_cell.angle_alpha   90.00
_cell.angle_beta   90.00
_cell.angle_gamma   90.00
#
_symmetry.space_group_name_H-M   'P 1'
#
loop_
_entity.id
_entity.type
_entity.pdbx_description
1 polymer ?
#
loop_
_entity_poly.entity_id
_entity_poly.type
_entity_poly.pdbx_seq_one_letter_code
_entity_poly.pdbx_strand_id
1 'polypeptide(L)'
;MKCPHCGELLGELTCSACNRSLPEKSRYCCGCGEELAGTEEVSGDLELAAEDDAEGPIDLASRKLCSDGTCIGIIGPDGRCKECGKPYTGEPEPEEESESEEEPEEEKEEQKEEH
;
A
#
# COMPACT_ATOMS: atom_id res chain seq x y z
N MET A 1 -5.01 0.71 -32.55
CA MET A 1 -5.54 -0.68 -32.36
C MET A 1 -6.85 -0.66 -31.57
N LYS A 2 -7.78 -1.63 -31.75
CA LYS A 2 -9.06 -1.70 -30.98
C LYS A 2 -8.91 -2.53 -29.71
N CYS A 3 -9.49 -2.07 -28.60
CA CYS A 3 -9.59 -2.84 -27.36
C CYS A 3 -10.56 -4.02 -27.55
N PRO A 4 -10.17 -5.27 -27.25
CA PRO A 4 -11.05 -6.43 -27.41
C PRO A 4 -12.19 -6.49 -26.37
N HIS A 5 -12.14 -5.66 -25.32
CA HIS A 5 -13.14 -5.65 -24.25
C HIS A 5 -14.22 -4.58 -24.43
N CYS A 6 -13.84 -3.36 -24.84
CA CYS A 6 -14.79 -2.25 -25.03
C CYS A 6 -14.92 -1.78 -26.49
N GLY A 7 -14.07 -2.26 -27.41
CA GLY A 7 -14.11 -1.89 -28.83
C GLY A 7 -13.51 -0.52 -29.17
N GLU A 8 -13.12 0.27 -28.18
CA GLU A 8 -12.57 1.61 -28.35
C GLU A 8 -11.18 1.61 -29.00
N LEU A 9 -10.84 2.69 -29.71
CA LEU A 9 -9.55 2.87 -30.37
C LEU A 9 -8.50 3.37 -29.36
N LEU A 10 -7.43 2.60 -29.17
CA LEU A 10 -6.34 2.88 -28.21
C LEU A 10 -5.27 3.85 -28.75
N GLY A 11 -5.58 4.62 -29.80
CA GLY A 11 -4.61 5.40 -30.57
C GLY A 11 -3.62 4.51 -31.36
N GLU A 12 -2.69 5.14 -32.08
CA GLU A 12 -1.65 4.46 -32.85
C GLU A 12 -0.31 5.20 -32.74
N LEU A 13 0.58 4.63 -31.92
CA LEU A 13 1.99 5.00 -31.87
C LEU A 13 2.82 3.87 -32.50
N THR A 14 3.89 4.20 -33.21
CA THR A 14 4.83 3.19 -33.73
C THR A 14 6.17 3.35 -33.05
N CYS A 15 6.68 2.27 -32.45
CA CYS A 15 8.02 2.27 -31.85
C CYS A 15 9.08 2.51 -32.94
N SER A 16 9.95 3.49 -32.73
CA SER A 16 11.05 3.80 -33.65
C SER A 16 12.14 2.72 -33.68
N ALA A 17 12.34 2.00 -32.58
CA ALA A 17 13.38 0.97 -32.47
C ALA A 17 12.98 -0.39 -33.09
N CYS A 18 11.71 -0.78 -32.99
CA CYS A 18 11.25 -2.11 -33.44
C CYS A 18 10.02 -2.11 -34.36
N ASN A 19 9.50 -0.93 -34.72
CA ASN A 19 8.35 -0.73 -35.61
C ASN A 19 7.02 -1.40 -35.17
N ARG A 20 6.91 -1.81 -33.91
CA ARG A 20 5.66 -2.33 -33.35
C ARG A 20 4.63 -1.21 -33.13
N SER A 21 3.37 -1.48 -33.42
CA SER A 21 2.24 -0.61 -33.06
C SER A 21 1.91 -0.71 -31.57
N LEU A 22 1.72 0.44 -30.95
CA LEU A 22 1.54 0.61 -29.51
C LEU A 22 0.36 1.53 -29.22
N PRO A 23 -0.27 1.37 -28.03
CA PRO A 23 -1.20 2.37 -27.52
C PRO A 23 -0.52 3.73 -27.37
N GLU A 24 -1.23 4.80 -27.70
CA GLU A 24 -0.70 6.18 -27.69
C GLU A 24 -0.19 6.63 -26.31
N LYS A 25 -0.78 6.11 -25.22
CA LYS A 25 -0.41 6.42 -23.83
C LYS A 25 0.73 5.55 -23.27
N SER A 26 1.42 4.77 -24.11
CA SER A 26 2.51 3.91 -23.64
C SER A 26 3.74 4.75 -23.30
N ARG A 27 4.34 4.55 -22.12
CA ARG A 27 5.65 5.17 -21.80
C ARG A 27 6.83 4.41 -22.41
N TYR A 28 6.67 3.10 -22.56
CA TYR A 28 7.69 2.18 -23.06
C TYR A 28 7.09 1.25 -24.11
N CYS A 29 7.92 0.75 -25.04
CA CYS A 29 7.52 -0.29 -25.97
C CYS A 29 7.36 -1.65 -25.25
N CYS A 30 6.17 -2.26 -25.31
CA CYS A 30 5.93 -3.59 -24.73
C CYS A 30 6.64 -4.75 -25.45
N GLY A 31 7.27 -4.49 -26.60
CA GLY A 31 8.03 -5.48 -27.37
C GLY A 31 9.53 -5.43 -27.12
N CYS A 32 10.13 -4.23 -27.19
CA CYS A 32 11.59 -4.07 -27.11
C CYS A 32 12.07 -3.27 -25.88
N GLY A 33 11.17 -2.70 -25.07
CA GLY A 33 11.52 -1.96 -23.85
C GLY A 33 11.98 -0.51 -24.05
N GLU A 34 12.14 -0.05 -25.30
CA GLU A 34 12.59 1.32 -25.60
C GLU A 34 11.62 2.37 -25.05
N GLU A 35 12.16 3.46 -24.51
CA GLU A 35 11.41 4.63 -24.06
C GLU A 35 10.77 5.36 -25.24
N LEU A 36 9.49 5.72 -25.10
CA LEU A 36 8.77 6.46 -26.13
C LEU A 36 8.84 7.95 -25.80
N ALA A 37 9.59 8.71 -26.59
CA ALA A 37 9.71 10.15 -26.44
C ALA A 37 8.37 10.82 -26.78
N GLY A 38 7.63 11.30 -25.76
CA GLY A 38 6.40 12.06 -26.00
C GLY A 38 5.29 11.98 -24.96
N THR A 39 5.57 11.65 -23.69
CA THR A 39 4.54 11.84 -22.66
C THR A 39 4.60 13.29 -22.21
N GLU A 40 3.85 14.17 -22.88
CA GLU A 40 3.47 15.43 -22.24
C GLU A 40 2.92 15.10 -20.86
N GLU A 41 3.41 15.85 -19.88
CA GLU A 41 3.06 15.79 -18.47
C GLU A 41 1.56 15.50 -18.37
N VAL A 42 1.17 14.30 -17.94
CA VAL A 42 -0.11 14.17 -17.27
C VAL A 42 0.12 14.96 -15.98
N SER A 43 -0.10 16.27 -16.05
CA SER A 43 -0.64 17.08 -14.97
C SER A 43 -2.01 16.47 -14.68
N GLY A 44 -1.98 15.25 -14.16
CA GLY A 44 -3.05 14.65 -13.43
C GLY A 44 -3.14 15.54 -12.23
N ASP A 45 -4.09 16.45 -12.30
CA ASP A 45 -4.87 16.83 -11.15
C ASP A 45 -5.31 15.54 -10.47
N LEU A 46 -4.39 14.99 -9.67
CA LEU A 46 -4.66 13.95 -8.72
C LEU A 46 -5.29 14.72 -7.57
N GLU A 47 -6.53 15.18 -7.78
CA GLU A 47 -7.49 15.18 -6.70
C GLU A 47 -7.60 13.72 -6.27
N LEU A 48 -6.69 13.35 -5.38
CA LEU A 48 -6.85 12.26 -4.46
C LEU A 48 -8.17 12.55 -3.76
N ALA A 49 -9.27 12.05 -4.33
CA ALA A 49 -10.52 11.92 -3.62
C ALA A 49 -10.21 10.99 -2.44
N ALA A 50 -9.83 11.63 -1.34
CA ALA A 50 -9.63 11.07 -0.03
C ALA A 50 -11.02 10.72 0.51
N GLU A 51 -11.65 9.75 -0.11
CA GLU A 51 -13.01 9.32 0.23
C GLU A 51 -13.06 7.80 0.23
N ASP A 52 -12.41 7.19 1.24
CA ASP A 52 -12.95 6.03 1.95
C ASP A 52 -12.22 5.87 3.30
N ASP A 53 -12.87 6.40 4.34
CA ASP A 53 -13.00 5.86 5.70
C ASP A 53 -11.74 5.52 6.55
N ALA A 54 -11.73 6.15 7.73
CA ALA A 54 -11.03 5.79 8.98
C ALA A 54 -9.65 6.41 9.29
N GLU A 55 -9.73 7.37 10.20
CA GLU A 55 -8.77 7.86 11.21
C GLU A 55 -7.39 7.19 11.28
N GLY A 56 -6.34 7.98 11.00
CA GLY A 56 -4.97 7.69 11.41
C GLY A 56 -3.99 7.33 10.28
N PRO A 57 -2.68 7.34 10.57
CA PRO A 57 -1.68 6.87 9.63
C PRO A 57 -1.94 5.40 9.29
N ILE A 58 -1.87 5.04 8.01
CA ILE A 58 -1.94 3.65 7.58
C ILE A 58 -0.77 2.93 8.25
N ASP A 59 -1.07 1.99 9.15
CA ASP A 59 -0.04 1.17 9.76
C ASP A 59 0.42 0.09 8.76
N LEU A 60 1.52 0.37 8.06
CA LEU A 60 2.12 -0.57 7.12
C LEU A 60 2.79 -1.73 7.86
N ALA A 61 3.20 -1.55 9.12
CA ALA A 61 3.91 -2.57 9.90
C ALA A 61 3.01 -3.78 10.21
N SER A 62 1.72 -3.56 10.48
CA SER A 62 0.77 -4.68 10.66
C SER A 62 0.44 -5.45 9.38
N ARG A 63 0.80 -4.95 8.18
CA ARG A 63 0.52 -5.64 6.91
C ARG A 63 1.57 -6.69 6.57
N LYS A 64 1.39 -7.87 7.15
CA LYS A 64 2.28 -9.03 6.97
C LYS A 64 1.85 -9.89 5.78
N LEU A 65 2.77 -10.17 4.85
CA LEU A 65 2.56 -11.08 3.71
C LEU A 65 2.51 -12.55 4.14
N CYS A 66 1.84 -13.38 3.36
CA CYS A 66 1.77 -14.82 3.60
C CYS A 66 3.16 -15.47 3.55
N SER A 67 3.47 -16.33 4.52
CA SER A 67 4.75 -17.05 4.62
C SER A 67 4.96 -18.12 3.54
N ASP A 68 3.96 -18.38 2.69
CA ASP A 68 4.00 -19.39 1.63
C ASP A 68 4.87 -18.98 0.43
N GLY A 69 5.27 -17.71 0.32
CA GLY A 69 6.18 -17.17 -0.72
C GLY A 69 5.61 -17.14 -2.15
N THR A 70 4.59 -17.93 -2.44
CA THR A 70 3.85 -17.94 -3.72
C THR A 70 2.47 -17.28 -3.58
N CYS A 71 1.90 -17.29 -2.37
CA CYS A 71 0.61 -16.66 -2.09
C CYS A 71 0.76 -15.13 -1.98
N ILE A 72 -0.12 -14.39 -2.67
CA ILE A 72 -0.16 -12.91 -2.64
C ILE A 72 -0.91 -12.31 -1.44
N GLY A 73 -1.47 -13.16 -0.59
CA GLY A 73 -2.34 -12.74 0.51
C GLY A 73 -1.61 -12.14 1.70
N ILE A 74 -2.34 -11.38 2.51
CA ILE A 74 -1.90 -10.86 3.81
C ILE A 74 -2.43 -11.70 4.96
N ILE A 75 -1.74 -11.67 6.10
CA ILE A 75 -2.15 -12.32 7.34
C ILE A 75 -3.21 -11.47 8.04
N GLY A 76 -4.33 -12.09 8.38
CA GLY A 76 -5.39 -11.50 9.18
C GLY A 76 -5.11 -11.55 10.68
N PRO A 77 -5.95 -10.91 11.50
CA PRO A 77 -5.82 -10.90 12.97
C PRO A 77 -5.97 -12.31 13.59
N ASP A 78 -6.53 -13.26 12.85
CA ASP A 78 -6.63 -14.67 13.22
C ASP A 78 -5.34 -15.47 12.98
N GLY A 79 -4.27 -14.80 12.51
CA GLY A 79 -2.97 -15.43 12.23
C GLY A 79 -2.96 -16.30 10.97
N ARG A 80 -3.97 -16.18 10.10
CA ARG A 80 -4.09 -16.93 8.84
C ARG A 80 -4.14 -16.00 7.64
N CYS A 81 -3.70 -16.52 6.50
CA CYS A 81 -3.75 -15.80 5.24
C CYS A 81 -5.18 -15.64 4.73
N LYS A 82 -5.58 -14.43 4.33
CA LYS A 82 -6.92 -14.13 3.80
C LYS A 82 -7.23 -14.79 2.45
N GLU A 83 -6.21 -15.14 1.68
CA GLU A 83 -6.39 -15.74 0.35
C GLU A 83 -6.38 -17.27 0.39
N CYS A 84 -5.45 -17.88 1.15
CA CYS A 84 -5.27 -19.33 1.16
C CYS A 84 -5.64 -20.02 2.48
N GLY A 85 -5.93 -19.28 3.56
CA GLY A 85 -6.33 -19.81 4.87
C GLY A 85 -5.24 -20.51 5.67
N LYS A 86 -4.01 -20.62 5.12
CA LYS A 86 -2.86 -21.22 5.81
C LYS A 86 -2.44 -20.37 7.01
N PRO A 87 -2.02 -20.99 8.12
CA PRO A 87 -1.44 -20.25 9.24
C PRO A 87 -0.11 -19.60 8.84
N TYR A 88 0.19 -18.44 9.42
CA TYR A 88 1.51 -17.82 9.29
C TYR A 88 2.56 -18.66 10.02
N THR A 89 3.70 -18.90 9.37
CA THR A 89 4.80 -19.74 9.89
C THR A 89 6.16 -19.04 9.85
N GLY A 90 6.19 -17.74 9.51
CA GLY A 90 7.42 -16.95 9.57
C GLY A 90 7.79 -16.53 11.00
N GLU A 91 8.92 -15.86 11.16
CA GLU A 91 9.37 -15.39 12.47
C GLU A 91 8.32 -14.46 13.11
N PRO A 92 8.02 -14.63 14.42
CA PRO A 92 7.26 -13.64 15.18
C PRO A 92 8.08 -12.36 15.28
N GLU A 93 7.43 -11.21 15.13
CA GLU A 93 8.08 -9.92 15.38
C GLU A 93 8.39 -9.84 16.88
N PRO A 94 9.50 -9.18 17.30
CA PRO A 94 9.70 -8.88 18.70
C PRO A 94 8.53 -7.99 19.18
N GLU A 95 7.90 -8.45 20.24
CA GLU A 95 6.81 -7.77 20.93
C GLU A 95 7.45 -6.56 21.63
N GLU A 96 7.34 -5.37 21.03
CA GLU A 96 7.74 -4.12 21.65
C GLU A 96 6.99 -4.00 22.98
N GLU A 97 7.77 -4.01 24.04
CA GLU A 97 7.34 -4.08 25.42
C GLU A 97 6.43 -2.89 25.74
N SER A 98 5.26 -3.21 26.29
CA SER A 98 4.35 -2.25 26.90
C SER A 98 5.08 -1.49 28.00
N GLU A 99 5.34 -0.20 27.80
CA GLU A 99 5.67 0.72 28.89
C GLU A 99 4.40 0.92 29.74
N SER A 100 4.23 0.04 30.72
CA SER A 100 3.41 0.29 31.90
C SER A 100 4.23 1.14 32.87
N GLU A 101 3.98 2.44 32.94
CA GLU A 101 4.36 3.23 34.11
C GLU A 101 3.14 3.38 35.02
N GLU A 102 3.29 2.82 36.21
CA GLU A 102 2.33 2.74 37.30
C GLU A 102 1.95 4.14 37.80
N GLU A 103 0.65 4.36 38.03
CA GLU A 103 0.19 5.41 38.95
C GLU A 103 0.49 4.98 40.40
N PRO A 104 0.85 5.93 41.28
CA PRO A 104 0.45 5.82 42.68
C PRO A 104 -0.50 6.97 43.06
N GLU A 105 -1.62 6.53 43.63
CA GLU A 105 -2.69 7.30 44.25
C GLU A 105 -2.24 8.01 45.54
N GLU A 106 -2.77 9.22 45.74
CA GLU A 106 -3.22 9.88 46.99
C GLU A 106 -2.49 9.62 48.33
N GLU A 107 -1.96 10.70 48.94
CA GLU A 107 -2.14 10.97 50.38
C GLU A 107 -2.46 12.46 50.60
N LYS A 108 -3.71 12.74 50.98
CA LYS A 108 -4.10 13.93 51.75
C LYS A 108 -3.79 13.68 53.22
N GLU A 109 -3.21 14.64 53.92
CA GLU A 109 -3.79 15.12 55.18
C GLU A 109 -3.23 16.49 55.60
N GLU A 110 -4.16 17.32 56.07
CA GLU A 110 -4.01 18.69 56.55
C GLU A 110 -3.28 18.74 57.90
N GLN A 111 -2.59 19.87 58.20
CA GLN A 111 -2.73 20.60 59.48
C GLN A 111 -1.91 21.90 59.53
N LYS A 112 -2.63 23.03 59.48
CA LYS A 112 -2.62 24.21 60.37
C LYS A 112 -1.41 24.45 61.32
N GLU A 113 -1.08 25.74 61.48
CA GLU A 113 -0.50 26.47 62.65
C GLU A 113 0.95 27.04 62.59
N GLU A 114 1.00 28.39 62.58
CA GLU A 114 1.96 29.34 63.19
C GLU A 114 3.48 29.25 62.94
N HIS A 115 4.05 30.22 62.19
CA HIS A 115 4.98 31.25 62.70
C HIS A 115 5.17 32.39 61.69
#